data_AF-A0A1V1NR03-F1
#
_entry.id   AF-A0A1V1NR03-F1
#
_cell.length_a   1.000
_cell.length_b   1.000
_cell.length_c   1.000
_cell.angle_alpha   90.00
_cell.angle_beta   90.00
_cell.angle_gamma   90.00
#
_symmetry.space_group_name_H-M   'P 1'
#
loop_
_entity.id
_entity.type
_entity.pdbx_description
1 polymer ?
#
loop_
_entity_poly.entity_id
_entity_poly.type
_entity_poly.pdbx_seq_one_letter_code
_entity_poly.pdbx_strand_id
1 'polypeptide(L)'
;MSGNVIVNFQDNPLHLWAYSHSFTGIVERSDLLKYHIFSNPSFPDFTPFRFRQMIRHWEKEWGFSLPHNKLSELTDNEYKVEIATYFSDDPMITFEYTSKGQSEDCILLFGHWCHHGIAEDGLSGCSVGIKVIDELRKIDHHYTYTFLGGPELLGSVAYLYHYLNASKKTIKAALGLNFLGRDDFFVLFQSINNRSKLDKAIAQSI
;
A
#
# COMPACT_ATOMS: atom_id res chain seq x y z
N MET A 1 33.08 -15.80 6.26
CA MET A 1 32.24 -14.60 6.11
C MET A 1 33.14 -13.37 6.06
N SER A 2 33.07 -12.61 4.98
CA SER A 2 33.89 -11.40 4.76
C SER A 2 33.53 -10.20 5.64
N GLY A 3 32.40 -10.27 6.37
CA GLY A 3 31.89 -9.17 7.21
C GLY A 3 31.19 -8.06 6.43
N ASN A 4 31.10 -8.19 5.09
CA ASN A 4 30.44 -7.22 4.23
C ASN A 4 28.92 -7.36 4.30
N VAL A 5 28.21 -6.24 4.44
CA VAL A 5 26.76 -6.19 4.36
C VAL A 5 26.36 -6.18 2.88
N ILE A 6 25.58 -7.17 2.46
CA ILE A 6 25.15 -7.33 1.06
C ILE A 6 23.74 -6.75 0.86
N VAL A 7 22.93 -6.78 1.91
CA VAL A 7 21.54 -6.30 1.89
C VAL A 7 21.28 -5.54 3.18
N ASN A 8 20.82 -4.30 3.05
CA ASN A 8 20.44 -3.47 4.19
C ASN A 8 19.10 -2.78 3.91
N PHE A 9 18.17 -2.87 4.86
CA PHE A 9 16.88 -2.18 4.80
C PHE A 9 17.01 -0.65 4.71
N GLN A 10 18.06 -0.09 5.31
CA GLN A 10 18.31 1.36 5.28
C GLN A 10 18.67 1.87 3.88
N ASP A 11 19.24 1.03 3.02
CA ASP A 11 19.61 1.41 1.66
C ASP A 11 18.37 1.47 0.75
N ASN A 12 17.44 0.54 0.95
CA ASN A 12 16.18 0.48 0.25
C ASN A 12 15.16 -0.26 1.12
N PRO A 13 14.04 0.37 1.52
CA PRO A 13 13.07 -0.27 2.39
C PRO A 13 12.42 -1.50 1.72
N LEU A 14 12.43 -1.59 0.38
CA LEU A 14 11.96 -2.77 -0.35
C LEU A 14 12.83 -4.00 -0.12
N HIS A 15 14.05 -3.85 0.40
CA HIS A 15 14.93 -4.98 0.67
C HIS A 15 14.35 -5.96 1.68
N LEU A 16 13.53 -5.52 2.64
CA LEU A 16 12.85 -6.43 3.57
C LEU A 16 11.42 -6.65 3.11
N TRP A 17 10.95 -7.91 3.10
CA TRP A 17 9.54 -8.17 2.84
C TRP A 17 8.69 -7.54 3.94
N ALA A 18 7.58 -6.90 3.55
CA ALA A 18 6.63 -6.35 4.51
C ALA A 18 6.18 -7.46 5.47
N TYR A 19 5.98 -7.15 6.75
CA TYR A 19 5.55 -8.15 7.76
C TYR A 19 6.52 -9.35 7.93
N SER A 20 7.82 -9.19 7.62
CA SER A 20 8.82 -10.22 7.94
C SER A 20 8.91 -10.47 9.45
N HIS A 21 8.92 -11.73 9.87
CA HIS A 21 9.22 -12.11 11.24
C HIS A 21 10.69 -11.84 11.59
N SER A 22 10.97 -11.64 12.88
CA SER A 22 12.34 -11.49 13.36
C SER A 22 13.12 -12.79 13.17
N PHE A 23 14.40 -12.62 12.85
CA PHE A 23 15.31 -13.75 12.65
C PHE A 23 16.74 -13.29 12.94
N THR A 24 17.52 -14.13 13.61
CA THR A 24 18.96 -13.94 13.76
C THR A 24 19.62 -15.29 13.67
N GLY A 25 20.52 -15.45 12.70
CA GLY A 25 21.16 -16.74 12.49
C GLY A 25 22.04 -16.77 11.25
N ILE A 26 22.63 -17.95 11.03
CA ILE A 26 23.38 -18.27 9.82
C ILE A 26 22.48 -19.18 8.97
N VAL A 27 22.40 -18.90 7.67
CA VAL A 27 21.56 -19.65 6.72
C VAL A 27 22.42 -20.09 5.54
N GLU A 28 22.29 -21.35 5.13
CA GLU A 28 22.93 -21.86 3.93
C GLU A 28 22.44 -21.09 2.69
N ARG A 29 23.34 -20.80 1.77
CA ARG A 29 23.03 -20.05 0.54
C ARG A 29 21.90 -20.68 -0.27
N SER A 30 21.89 -22.01 -0.37
CA SER A 30 20.85 -22.80 -1.04
C SER A 30 19.47 -22.50 -0.47
N ASP A 31 19.32 -22.57 0.85
CA ASP A 31 18.07 -22.30 1.55
C ASP A 31 17.70 -20.82 1.51
N LEU A 32 18.68 -19.93 1.68
CA LEU A 32 18.48 -18.49 1.56
C LEU A 32 17.89 -18.13 0.19
N LEU A 33 18.52 -18.58 -0.90
CA LEU A 33 18.07 -18.30 -2.27
C LEU A 33 16.71 -18.94 -2.58
N LYS A 34 16.43 -20.12 -2.02
CA LYS A 34 15.20 -20.87 -2.30
C LYS A 34 13.98 -20.33 -1.55
N TYR A 35 14.15 -19.93 -0.28
CA TYR A 35 13.02 -19.64 0.60
C TYR A 35 12.96 -18.21 1.09
N HIS A 36 14.08 -17.49 1.13
CA HIS A 36 14.19 -16.20 1.82
C HIS A 36 14.64 -15.05 0.90
N ILE A 37 14.84 -15.31 -0.39
CA ILE A 37 15.13 -14.29 -1.38
C ILE A 37 14.03 -14.25 -2.43
N PHE A 38 13.59 -13.05 -2.75
CA PHE A 38 12.67 -12.79 -3.85
C PHE A 38 13.34 -11.87 -4.86
N SER A 39 13.27 -12.23 -6.13
CA SER A 39 13.78 -11.43 -7.25
C SER A 39 12.89 -11.62 -8.47
N ASN A 40 12.99 -10.75 -9.45
CA ASN A 40 12.25 -10.87 -10.71
C ASN A 40 13.23 -10.91 -11.91
N PRO A 41 13.41 -12.07 -12.57
CA PRO A 41 14.34 -12.18 -13.69
C PRO A 41 13.92 -11.36 -14.91
N SER A 42 12.63 -11.05 -15.07
CA SER A 42 12.13 -10.21 -16.18
C SER A 42 12.49 -8.73 -15.99
N PHE A 43 12.84 -8.31 -14.77
CA PHE A 43 13.19 -6.93 -14.41
C PHE A 43 14.42 -6.94 -13.50
N PRO A 44 15.61 -7.31 -14.04
CA PRO A 44 16.74 -7.75 -13.23
C PRO A 44 17.40 -6.64 -12.41
N ASP A 45 17.18 -5.38 -12.77
CA ASP A 45 17.73 -4.21 -12.09
C ASP A 45 16.80 -3.64 -11.01
N PHE A 46 15.58 -4.16 -10.87
CA PHE A 46 14.57 -3.65 -9.95
C PHE A 46 14.42 -4.53 -8.72
N THR A 47 14.35 -3.91 -7.54
CA THR A 47 14.00 -4.59 -6.28
C THR A 47 12.48 -4.79 -6.23
N PRO A 48 11.97 -6.04 -6.24
CA PRO A 48 10.53 -6.27 -6.24
C PRO A 48 9.91 -6.06 -4.86
N PHE A 49 8.74 -5.44 -4.80
CA PHE A 49 7.95 -5.39 -3.57
C PHE A 49 7.28 -6.74 -3.30
N ARG A 50 7.47 -7.28 -2.08
CA ARG A 50 6.86 -8.55 -1.66
C ARG A 50 5.78 -8.30 -0.61
N PHE A 51 4.53 -8.24 -1.07
CA PHE A 51 3.35 -7.94 -0.25
C PHE A 51 2.70 -9.17 0.40
N ARG A 52 3.07 -10.39 0.00
CA ARG A 52 2.38 -11.64 0.37
C ARG A 52 2.15 -11.78 1.88
N GLN A 53 3.12 -11.37 2.68
CA GLN A 53 3.06 -11.46 4.13
C GLN A 53 2.09 -10.47 4.78
N MET A 54 1.71 -9.39 4.10
CA MET A 54 0.68 -8.47 4.61
C MET A 54 -0.69 -9.16 4.71
N ILE A 55 -1.00 -10.04 3.75
CA ILE A 55 -2.26 -10.80 3.70
C ILE A 55 -2.15 -12.22 4.26
N ARG A 56 -0.96 -12.66 4.67
CA ARG A 56 -0.68 -13.99 5.26
C ARG A 56 0.21 -13.86 6.50
N HIS A 57 0.01 -12.81 7.29
CA HIS A 57 0.89 -12.43 8.41
C HIS A 57 0.93 -13.45 9.55
N TRP A 58 -0.01 -14.39 9.60
CA TRP A 58 0.02 -15.54 10.52
C TRP A 58 1.11 -16.55 10.17
N GLU A 59 1.67 -16.50 8.96
CA GLU A 59 2.78 -17.36 8.55
C GLU A 59 4.10 -16.75 8.99
N LYS A 60 4.90 -17.56 9.69
CA LYS A 60 6.18 -17.17 10.26
C LYS A 60 7.30 -17.12 9.22
N GLU A 61 7.04 -16.49 8.08
CA GLU A 61 8.05 -16.25 7.04
C GLU A 61 8.74 -14.91 7.24
N TRP A 62 9.96 -14.84 6.73
CA TRP A 62 10.79 -13.66 6.62
C TRP A 62 11.60 -13.78 5.32
N GLY A 63 12.04 -12.65 4.78
CA GLY A 63 12.90 -12.69 3.60
C GLY A 63 13.24 -11.31 3.09
N PHE A 64 14.11 -11.31 2.07
CA PHE A 64 14.59 -10.11 1.42
C PHE A 64 14.22 -10.09 -0.06
N SER A 65 13.97 -8.91 -0.60
CA SER A 65 13.86 -8.71 -2.03
C SER A 65 15.14 -8.08 -2.56
N LEU A 66 15.62 -8.56 -3.70
CA LEU A 66 16.81 -8.03 -4.37
C LEU A 66 16.60 -7.91 -5.87
N PRO A 67 17.31 -6.98 -6.53
CA PRO A 67 17.50 -7.04 -7.98
C PRO A 67 18.04 -8.42 -8.37
N HIS A 68 17.53 -8.98 -9.46
CA HIS A 68 17.94 -10.32 -9.89
C HIS A 68 19.44 -10.38 -10.24
N ASN A 69 19.98 -9.32 -10.81
CA ASN A 69 21.40 -9.23 -11.17
C ASN A 69 22.33 -9.36 -9.94
N LYS A 70 21.87 -8.91 -8.76
CA LYS A 70 22.59 -8.98 -7.48
C LYS A 70 22.70 -10.38 -6.90
N LEU A 71 21.87 -11.33 -7.34
CA LEU A 71 21.93 -12.70 -6.81
C LEU A 71 23.25 -13.41 -7.13
N SER A 72 23.91 -13.01 -8.22
CA SER A 72 25.22 -13.54 -8.60
C SER A 72 26.34 -13.13 -7.64
N GLU A 73 26.16 -12.04 -6.89
CA GLU A 73 27.12 -11.53 -5.89
C GLU A 73 27.04 -12.34 -4.57
N LEU A 74 25.96 -13.10 -4.37
CA LEU A 74 25.83 -14.02 -3.25
C LEU A 74 26.67 -15.28 -3.54
N THR A 75 27.99 -15.24 -3.29
CA THR A 75 28.93 -16.34 -3.57
C THR A 75 29.31 -17.20 -2.36
N ASP A 76 29.18 -16.68 -1.13
CA ASP A 76 29.50 -17.41 0.10
C ASP A 76 28.54 -18.59 0.32
N ASN A 77 29.03 -19.66 0.96
CA ASN A 77 28.22 -20.85 1.26
C ASN A 77 27.11 -20.57 2.29
N GLU A 78 27.30 -19.60 3.17
CA GLU A 78 26.41 -19.26 4.27
C GLU A 78 26.37 -17.75 4.51
N TYR A 79 25.23 -17.25 4.96
CA TYR A 79 25.01 -15.83 5.25
C TYR A 79 24.51 -15.62 6.66
N LYS A 80 25.02 -14.57 7.31
CA LYS A 80 24.48 -14.10 8.58
C LYS A 80 23.30 -13.20 8.25
N VAL A 81 22.14 -13.53 8.81
CA VAL A 81 20.92 -12.75 8.68
C VAL A 81 20.56 -12.16 10.04
N GLU A 82 20.17 -10.90 10.02
CA GLU A 82 19.69 -10.16 11.20
C GLU A 82 18.46 -9.33 10.80
N ILE A 83 17.30 -9.73 11.29
CA ILE A 83 16.01 -9.07 11.08
C ILE A 83 15.44 -8.74 12.47
N ALA A 84 15.45 -7.45 12.80
CA ALA A 84 14.95 -6.93 14.06
C ALA A 84 13.55 -6.31 13.84
N THR A 85 12.53 -7.17 13.74
CA THR A 85 11.12 -6.76 13.67
C THR A 85 10.36 -7.22 14.91
N TYR A 86 9.21 -6.61 15.17
CA TYR A 86 8.29 -7.06 16.22
C TYR A 86 6.85 -6.85 15.75
N PHE A 87 5.94 -7.59 16.36
CA PHE A 87 4.49 -7.40 16.20
C PHE A 87 3.93 -6.91 17.52
N SER A 88 3.01 -5.97 17.45
CA SER A 88 2.29 -5.40 18.59
C SER A 88 0.80 -5.41 18.30
N ASP A 89 0.00 -5.43 19.37
CA ASP A 89 -1.46 -5.29 19.30
C ASP A 89 -1.88 -3.81 19.19
N ASP A 90 -1.06 -2.99 18.54
CA ASP A 90 -1.32 -1.58 18.34
C ASP A 90 -2.50 -1.39 17.36
N PRO A 91 -3.31 -0.32 17.56
CA PRO A 91 -4.43 -0.06 16.69
C PRO A 91 -3.95 0.24 15.26
N MET A 92 -4.69 -0.28 14.28
CA MET A 92 -4.49 0.10 12.88
C MET A 92 -4.87 1.57 12.69
N ILE A 93 -3.90 2.37 12.28
CA ILE A 93 -4.10 3.80 12.05
C ILE A 93 -4.79 3.99 10.69
N THR A 94 -5.90 4.72 10.72
CA THR A 94 -6.56 5.30 9.55
C THR A 94 -6.81 6.78 9.85
N PHE A 95 -7.01 7.59 8.81
CA PHE A 95 -7.44 8.97 9.02
C PHE A 95 -8.52 9.38 8.04
N GLU A 96 -9.36 10.31 8.50
CA GLU A 96 -10.38 10.97 7.71
C GLU A 96 -10.03 12.44 7.52
N TYR A 97 -10.30 12.96 6.34
CA TYR A 97 -10.19 14.37 6.03
C TYR A 97 -11.41 14.82 5.22
N THR A 98 -12.24 15.67 5.81
CA THR A 98 -13.58 15.96 5.28
C THR A 98 -13.75 17.41 4.84
N SER A 99 -14.40 17.61 3.69
CA SER A 99 -15.02 18.88 3.29
C SER A 99 -16.53 18.75 3.45
N LYS A 100 -17.13 19.57 4.33
CA LYS A 100 -18.58 19.53 4.58
C LYS A 100 -19.33 20.22 3.45
N GLY A 101 -20.34 19.53 2.92
CA GLY A 101 -21.27 20.09 1.95
C GLY A 101 -22.58 20.52 2.60
N GLN A 102 -23.55 20.92 1.78
CA GLN A 102 -24.92 21.22 2.22
C GLN A 102 -25.68 19.98 2.72
N SER A 103 -25.31 18.80 2.24
CA SER A 103 -25.89 17.50 2.59
C SER A 103 -24.89 16.66 3.38
N GLU A 104 -25.40 15.87 4.33
CA GLU A 104 -24.64 14.85 5.07
C GLU A 104 -24.43 13.57 4.24
N ASP A 105 -25.04 13.47 3.05
CA ASP A 105 -24.73 12.42 2.09
C ASP A 105 -23.27 12.51 1.65
N CYS A 106 -22.56 11.38 1.77
CA CYS A 106 -21.10 11.33 1.65
C CYS A 106 -20.65 10.76 0.31
N ILE A 107 -19.68 11.41 -0.33
CA ILE A 107 -18.83 10.84 -1.38
C ILE A 107 -17.47 10.53 -0.76
N LEU A 108 -17.11 9.24 -0.77
CA LEU A 108 -15.88 8.76 -0.16
C LEU A 108 -14.75 8.70 -1.20
N LEU A 109 -13.62 9.30 -0.89
CA LEU A 109 -12.37 9.10 -1.62
C LEU A 109 -11.48 8.20 -0.77
N PHE A 110 -10.86 7.18 -1.37
CA PHE A 110 -9.99 6.25 -0.64
C PHE A 110 -8.60 6.19 -1.27
N GLY A 111 -7.56 6.33 -0.45
CA GLY A 111 -6.17 6.08 -0.81
C GLY A 111 -5.49 5.20 0.24
N HIS A 112 -4.41 4.52 -0.13
CA HIS A 112 -3.68 3.65 0.79
C HIS A 112 -2.19 4.02 0.94
N TRP A 113 -1.61 3.69 2.10
CA TRP A 113 -0.17 3.94 2.39
C TRP A 113 0.58 2.72 2.90
N CYS A 114 0.00 1.52 2.76
CA CYS A 114 0.58 0.30 3.29
C CYS A 114 1.77 -0.26 2.48
N HIS A 115 2.15 0.37 1.37
CA HIS A 115 3.27 -0.05 0.51
C HIS A 115 4.50 0.79 0.82
N HIS A 116 5.42 0.25 1.63
CA HIS A 116 6.64 0.98 2.01
C HIS A 116 7.57 1.19 0.82
N GLY A 117 8.22 2.35 0.75
CA GLY A 117 9.17 2.66 -0.32
C GLY A 117 8.56 2.82 -1.71
N ILE A 118 7.23 2.85 -1.85
CA ILE A 118 6.53 3.01 -3.12
C ILE A 118 5.71 4.30 -3.09
N ALA A 119 5.99 5.20 -4.03
CA ALA A 119 5.24 6.45 -4.16
C ALA A 119 3.95 6.29 -4.99
N GLU A 120 4.03 5.54 -6.10
CA GLU A 120 2.98 5.55 -7.10
C GLU A 120 1.76 4.72 -6.70
N ASP A 121 2.00 3.50 -6.23
CA ASP A 121 0.97 2.57 -5.78
C ASP A 121 0.57 2.88 -4.32
N GLY A 122 -0.43 3.77 -4.19
CA GLY A 122 -1.05 4.16 -2.93
C GLY A 122 -0.77 5.60 -2.49
N LEU A 123 0.50 5.96 -2.25
CA LEU A 123 0.85 7.26 -1.65
C LEU A 123 0.50 8.46 -2.56
N SER A 124 0.61 8.29 -3.88
CA SER A 124 0.16 9.25 -4.88
C SER A 124 -1.33 9.56 -4.70
N GLY A 125 -2.15 8.52 -4.54
CA GLY A 125 -3.59 8.62 -4.30
C GLY A 125 -3.92 9.32 -2.98
N CYS A 126 -3.14 9.06 -1.92
CA CYS A 126 -3.28 9.78 -0.66
C CYS A 126 -3.03 11.29 -0.83
N SER A 127 -1.96 11.65 -1.54
CA SER A 127 -1.58 13.04 -1.77
C SER A 127 -2.63 13.80 -2.59
N VAL A 128 -3.11 13.18 -3.67
CA VAL A 128 -4.19 13.74 -4.49
C VAL A 128 -5.49 13.84 -3.70
N GLY A 129 -5.85 12.81 -2.93
CA GLY A 129 -7.06 12.79 -2.12
C GLY A 129 -7.11 13.94 -1.12
N ILE A 130 -6.01 14.18 -0.38
CA ILE A 130 -5.90 15.32 0.54
C ILE A 130 -6.08 16.64 -0.23
N LYS A 131 -5.38 16.80 -1.36
CA LYS A 131 -5.42 18.02 -2.17
C LYS A 131 -6.82 18.28 -2.74
N VAL A 132 -7.54 17.25 -3.17
CA VAL A 132 -8.92 17.36 -3.64
C VAL A 132 -9.82 17.87 -2.52
N ILE A 133 -9.69 17.35 -1.31
CA ILE A 133 -10.46 17.85 -0.16
C ILE A 133 -10.10 19.31 0.16
N ASP A 134 -8.83 19.69 0.08
CA ASP A 134 -8.39 21.09 0.27
C ASP A 134 -9.03 22.05 -0.74
N GLU A 135 -9.11 21.66 -2.02
CA GLU A 135 -9.77 22.48 -3.04
C GLU A 135 -11.29 22.52 -2.85
N LEU A 136 -11.91 21.39 -2.50
CA LEU A 136 -13.34 21.33 -2.20
C LEU A 136 -13.72 22.19 -0.99
N ARG A 137 -12.83 22.41 -0.02
CA ARG A 137 -13.10 23.29 1.14
C ARG A 137 -13.18 24.77 0.77
N LYS A 138 -12.72 25.16 -0.42
CA LYS A 138 -12.70 26.56 -0.89
C LYS A 138 -13.94 26.95 -1.68
N ILE A 139 -14.79 25.98 -2.02
CA ILE A 139 -15.99 26.19 -2.84
C ILE A 139 -17.21 25.62 -2.13
N ASP A 140 -18.38 26.17 -2.44
CA ASP A 140 -19.64 25.58 -1.97
C ASP A 140 -20.01 24.37 -2.83
N HIS A 141 -20.41 23.28 -2.17
CA HIS A 141 -20.82 22.06 -2.85
C HIS A 141 -21.93 21.32 -2.08
N HIS A 142 -22.66 20.48 -2.80
CA HIS A 142 -23.85 19.84 -2.25
C HIS A 142 -23.53 18.65 -1.32
N TYR A 143 -22.70 17.70 -1.75
CA TYR A 143 -22.39 16.49 -0.99
C TYR A 143 -21.25 16.71 -0.02
N THR A 144 -21.25 16.05 1.14
CA THR A 144 -20.05 15.99 1.96
C THR A 144 -19.02 15.08 1.30
N TYR A 145 -17.76 15.52 1.20
CA TYR A 145 -16.66 14.71 0.68
C TYR A 145 -15.73 14.34 1.81
N THR A 146 -15.42 13.06 1.95
CA THR A 146 -14.43 12.58 2.92
C THR A 146 -13.36 11.81 2.19
N PHE A 147 -12.11 12.20 2.38
CA PHE A 147 -10.97 11.36 2.09
C PHE A 147 -10.69 10.45 3.28
N LEU A 148 -10.64 9.15 3.01
CA LEU A 148 -10.19 8.11 3.93
C LEU A 148 -8.83 7.61 3.46
N GLY A 149 -7.83 7.70 4.34
CA GLY A 149 -6.55 7.06 4.13
C GLY A 149 -6.31 5.94 5.14
N GLY A 150 -5.73 4.84 4.70
CA GLY A 150 -5.39 3.70 5.56
C GLY A 150 -4.76 2.53 4.81
N PRO A 151 -4.55 1.38 5.45
CA PRO A 151 -4.10 0.18 4.76
C PRO A 151 -5.12 -0.28 3.71
N GLU A 152 -4.62 -0.72 2.55
CA GLU A 152 -5.46 -1.28 1.48
C GLU A 152 -6.26 -2.48 2.00
N LEU A 153 -7.49 -2.62 1.53
CA LEU A 153 -8.45 -3.66 1.92
C LEU A 153 -8.86 -3.58 3.41
N LEU A 154 -7.98 -3.97 4.34
CA LEU A 154 -8.25 -4.03 5.79
C LEU A 154 -8.70 -2.68 6.35
N GLY A 155 -8.03 -1.58 5.96
CA GLY A 155 -8.40 -0.23 6.40
C GLY A 155 -9.81 0.15 5.95
N SER A 156 -10.14 -0.13 4.69
CA SER A 156 -11.46 0.16 4.13
C SER A 156 -12.58 -0.69 4.74
N VAL A 157 -12.31 -1.98 5.01
CA VAL A 157 -13.28 -2.90 5.64
C VAL A 157 -13.55 -2.49 7.08
N ALA A 158 -12.49 -2.25 7.86
CA ALA A 158 -12.62 -1.79 9.24
C ALA A 158 -13.38 -0.46 9.31
N TYR A 159 -13.03 0.49 8.43
CA TYR A 159 -13.74 1.75 8.32
C TYR A 159 -15.23 1.56 8.04
N LEU A 160 -15.59 0.80 7.00
CA LEU A 160 -17.01 0.58 6.65
C LEU A 160 -17.76 -0.12 7.79
N TYR A 161 -17.14 -1.09 8.45
CA TYR A 161 -17.73 -1.75 9.61
C TYR A 161 -18.05 -0.74 10.72
N HIS A 162 -17.10 0.11 11.11
CA HIS A 162 -17.35 1.12 12.14
C HIS A 162 -18.30 2.23 11.68
N TYR A 163 -18.17 2.70 10.44
CA TYR A 163 -18.96 3.78 9.86
C TYR A 163 -20.45 3.39 9.72
N LEU A 164 -20.74 2.17 9.26
CA LEU A 164 -22.11 1.66 9.13
C LEU A 164 -22.77 1.41 10.50
N ASN A 165 -21.97 1.03 11.50
CA ASN A 165 -22.47 0.80 12.86
C ASN A 165 -22.66 2.10 13.65
N ALA A 166 -21.83 3.12 13.42
CA ALA A 166 -21.83 4.35 14.21
C ALA A 166 -22.61 5.51 13.55
N SER A 167 -22.71 5.55 12.23
CA SER A 167 -23.29 6.69 11.51
C SER A 167 -24.60 6.35 10.81
N LYS A 168 -25.55 7.29 10.83
CA LYS A 168 -26.74 7.26 9.95
C LYS A 168 -26.46 7.84 8.57
N LYS A 169 -25.19 8.10 8.23
CA LYS A 169 -24.81 8.81 7.01
C LYS A 169 -24.78 7.84 5.84
N THR A 170 -25.35 8.24 4.70
CA THR A 170 -25.37 7.41 3.50
C THR A 170 -24.12 7.70 2.67
N ILE A 171 -23.30 6.68 2.41
CA ILE A 171 -22.27 6.76 1.36
C ILE A 171 -22.97 6.60 0.02
N LYS A 172 -22.99 7.65 -0.80
CA LYS A 172 -23.64 7.63 -2.12
C LYS A 172 -22.74 7.08 -3.21
N ALA A 173 -21.44 7.29 -3.07
CA ALA A 173 -20.43 6.79 -3.97
C ALA A 173 -19.08 6.70 -3.27
N ALA A 174 -18.20 5.85 -3.78
CA ALA A 174 -16.82 5.73 -3.34
C ALA A 174 -15.91 5.68 -4.57
N LEU A 175 -14.73 6.31 -4.48
CA LEU A 175 -13.70 6.31 -5.51
C LEU A 175 -12.35 5.92 -4.89
N GLY A 176 -11.76 4.84 -5.38
CA GLY A 176 -10.38 4.49 -5.07
C GLY A 176 -9.41 5.32 -5.90
N LEU A 177 -8.38 5.87 -5.25
CA LEU A 177 -7.35 6.71 -5.84
C LEU A 177 -6.03 5.95 -5.84
N ASN A 178 -5.63 5.43 -6.99
CA ASN A 178 -4.39 4.67 -7.17
C ASN A 178 -3.66 5.16 -8.43
N PHE A 179 -2.33 5.14 -8.43
CA PHE A 179 -1.49 5.49 -9.60
C PHE A 179 -1.80 6.86 -10.20
N LEU A 180 -1.80 7.91 -9.37
CA LEU A 180 -2.14 9.29 -9.78
C LEU A 180 -0.91 10.22 -9.83
N GLY A 181 0.31 9.68 -9.82
CA GLY A 181 1.55 10.47 -9.85
C GLY A 181 2.21 10.55 -11.22
N ARG A 182 1.71 9.81 -12.22
CA ARG A 182 2.23 9.80 -13.58
C ARG A 182 1.57 10.87 -14.46
N ASP A 183 2.36 11.37 -15.41
CA ASP A 183 1.89 12.20 -16.51
C ASP A 183 1.35 11.29 -17.64
N ASP A 184 0.23 10.63 -17.37
CA ASP A 184 -0.46 9.72 -18.29
C ASP A 184 -1.98 9.86 -18.14
N PHE A 185 -2.75 9.18 -18.98
CA PHE A 185 -4.20 9.21 -18.93
C PHE A 185 -4.76 8.46 -17.72
N PHE A 186 -5.83 8.99 -17.14
CA PHE A 186 -6.55 8.31 -16.07
C PHE A 186 -7.38 7.14 -16.62
N VAL A 187 -7.34 6.01 -15.91
CA VAL A 187 -8.17 4.84 -16.19
C VAL A 187 -9.19 4.67 -15.07
N LEU A 188 -10.47 4.61 -15.42
CA LEU A 188 -11.54 4.34 -14.46
C LEU A 188 -11.86 2.85 -14.39
N PHE A 189 -11.63 2.26 -13.22
CA PHE A 189 -12.22 0.97 -12.86
C PHE A 189 -13.67 1.19 -12.40
N GLN A 190 -14.62 0.73 -13.21
CA GLN A 190 -16.04 1.01 -13.03
C GLN A 190 -16.65 0.22 -11.86
N SER A 191 -17.75 0.73 -11.31
CA SER A 191 -18.57 -0.01 -10.34
C SER A 191 -19.10 -1.31 -10.94
N ILE A 192 -19.46 -2.31 -10.11
CA ILE A 192 -19.98 -3.62 -10.56
C ILE A 192 -21.10 -3.52 -11.62
N ASN A 193 -21.95 -2.49 -11.52
CA ASN A 193 -23.09 -2.32 -12.40
C ASN A 193 -22.81 -1.42 -13.62
N ASN A 194 -21.60 -0.87 -13.76
CA ASN A 194 -21.13 0.04 -14.84
C ASN A 194 -22.09 1.19 -15.18
N ARG A 195 -22.93 1.59 -14.22
CA ARG A 195 -24.05 2.53 -14.43
C ARG A 195 -24.26 3.44 -13.23
N SER A 196 -23.34 3.44 -12.27
CA SER A 196 -23.47 4.36 -11.13
C SER A 196 -23.43 5.80 -11.64
N LYS A 197 -24.03 6.72 -10.87
CA LYS A 197 -23.96 8.15 -11.21
C LYS A 197 -22.51 8.64 -11.24
N LEU A 198 -21.65 8.08 -10.39
CA LEU A 198 -20.24 8.41 -10.35
C LEU A 198 -19.52 7.94 -11.62
N ASP A 199 -19.75 6.69 -12.07
CA ASP A 199 -19.13 6.18 -13.30
C ASP A 199 -19.43 7.10 -14.49
N LYS A 200 -20.69 7.53 -14.61
CA LYS A 200 -21.14 8.42 -15.69
C LYS A 200 -20.53 9.82 -15.59
N ALA A 201 -20.42 10.36 -14.38
CA ALA A 201 -19.85 11.69 -14.16
C ALA A 201 -18.35 11.71 -14.49
N ILE A 202 -17.61 10.69 -14.06
CA ILE A 202 -16.18 10.59 -14.37
C ILE A 202 -15.98 10.37 -15.86
N ALA A 203 -16.72 9.46 -16.50
CA ALA A 203 -16.59 9.19 -17.94
C ALA A 203 -16.91 10.39 -18.85
N GLN A 204 -17.52 11.46 -18.33
CA GLN A 204 -17.73 12.72 -19.06
C GLN A 204 -16.58 13.73 -18.87
N SER A 205 -15.66 13.45 -17.95
CA SER A 205 -14.59 14.36 -17.50
C SER A 205 -13.18 13.90 -17.90
N ILE A 206 -13.04 12.65 -18.38
CA ILE A 206 -11.85 12.05 -19.00
C ILE A 206 -12.10 11.87 -20.49
#